data_AF-A0A949AJW9-F1
#
_entry.id   AF-A0A949AJW9-F1
#
_cell.length_a   1.000
_cell.length_b   1.000
_cell.length_c   1.000
_cell.angle_alpha   90.00
_cell.angle_beta   90.00
_cell.angle_gamma   90.00
#
_symmetry.space_group_name_H-M   'P 1'
#
loop_
_entity.id
_entity.type
_entity.pdbx_description
1 polymer ?
#
loop_
_entity_poly.entity_id
_entity_poly.type
_entity_poly.pdbx_seq_one_letter_code
_entity_poly.pdbx_strand_id
1 'polypeptide(L)'
;MNWTILIAGFCGGVIRGLVGFIKHQFSYKDVGFKLPYFFVMMFLSGIVGMVAAFAFNQNASFSLIVGYAGGDVIENIYKTIKKKPSLYPTK
;
A
#
# COMPACT_ATOMS: atom_id res chain seq x y z
N MET A 1 -5.02 -9.39 -19.51
CA MET A 1 -4.48 -8.56 -18.42
C MET A 1 -4.45 -7.12 -18.91
N ASN A 2 -5.24 -6.23 -18.32
CA ASN A 2 -5.30 -4.85 -18.77
C ASN A 2 -4.20 -4.04 -18.09
N TRP A 3 -3.35 -3.39 -18.89
CA TRP A 3 -2.33 -2.44 -18.42
C TRP A 3 -2.92 -1.36 -17.50
N THR A 4 -4.17 -0.98 -17.74
CA THR A 4 -4.96 -0.08 -16.90
C THR A 4 -5.10 -0.54 -15.45
N ILE A 5 -5.22 -1.85 -15.21
CA ILE A 5 -5.36 -2.43 -13.86
C ILE A 5 -4.04 -2.28 -13.10
N LEU A 6 -2.91 -2.58 -13.75
CA LEU A 6 -1.58 -2.44 -13.16
C LEU A 6 -1.25 -0.99 -12.83
N ILE A 7 -1.55 -0.06 -13.76
CA ILE A 7 -1.32 1.37 -13.56
C ILE A 7 -2.22 1.92 -12.46
N ALA A 8 -3.50 1.54 -12.42
CA ALA A 8 -4.43 1.95 -11.36
C ALA A 8 -3.98 1.45 -9.97
N GLY A 9 -3.50 0.21 -9.88
CA GLY A 9 -2.95 -0.38 -8.66
C GLY A 9 -1.69 0.32 -8.17
N PHE A 10 -0.77 0.61 -9.10
CA PHE A 10 0.43 1.37 -8.79
C PHE A 10 0.10 2.79 -8.32
N CYS A 11 -0.83 3.49 -8.99
CA CYS A 11 -1.30 4.80 -8.56
C CYS A 11 -1.92 4.77 -7.16
N GLY A 12 -2.72 3.74 -6.85
CA GLY A 12 -3.25 3.53 -5.49
C GLY A 12 -2.13 3.40 -4.45
N GLY A 13 -1.11 2.58 -4.73
CA GLY A 13 0.04 2.39 -3.85
C GLY A 13 0.86 3.67 -3.66
N VAL A 14 1.07 4.44 -4.73
CA VAL A 14 1.74 5.75 -4.67
C VAL A 14 0.99 6.73 -3.77
N ILE A 15 -0.34 6.80 -3.87
CA ILE A 15 -1.17 7.67 -3.00
C ILE A 15 -1.01 7.27 -1.53
N ARG A 16 -0.99 5.96 -1.22
CA ARG A 16 -0.74 5.46 0.14
C ARG A 16 0.64 5.89 0.65
N GLY A 17 1.68 5.75 -0.18
CA GLY A 17 3.03 6.20 0.13
C GLY A 17 3.10 7.70 0.40
N LEU A 18 2.37 8.50 -0.38
CA LEU A 18 2.28 9.95 -0.21
C LEU A 18 1.61 10.32 1.13
N VAL A 19 0.46 9.71 1.44
CA VAL A 19 -0.26 9.93 2.70
C VAL A 19 0.59 9.50 3.91
N GLY A 20 1.28 8.36 3.82
CA GLY A 20 2.19 7.88 4.86
C GLY A 20 3.37 8.83 5.10
N PHE A 21 3.94 9.38 4.02
CA PHE A 21 5.02 10.36 4.11
C PHE A 21 4.56 11.70 4.70
N ILE A 22 3.40 12.21 4.29
CA ILE A 22 2.80 13.43 4.86
C ILE A 22 2.58 13.24 6.36
N LYS A 23 2.05 12.08 6.77
CA LYS A 23 1.87 11.75 8.19
C LYS A 23 3.19 11.71 8.95
N HIS A 24 4.25 11.16 8.36
CA HIS A 24 5.57 11.13 8.96
C HIS A 24 6.17 12.53 9.13
N GLN A 25 6.03 13.40 8.13
CA GLN A 25 6.43 14.81 8.18
C GLN A 25 5.63 15.60 9.24
N PHE A 26 4.33 15.38 9.36
CA PHE A 26 3.49 16.06 10.36
C PHE A 26 3.72 15.56 11.79
N SER A 27 4.06 14.28 11.97
CA SER A 27 4.19 13.67 13.29
C SER A 27 5.57 13.90 13.93
N TYR A 28 6.60 14.20 13.15
CA TYR A 28 7.95 14.44 13.65
C TYR A 28 8.34 15.90 13.44
N LYS A 29 8.56 16.63 14.54
CA LYS A 29 8.79 18.08 14.57
C LYS A 29 10.14 18.53 13.95
N ASP A 30 10.95 17.61 13.44
CA ASP A 30 12.29 17.92 12.91
C ASP A 30 12.84 16.80 12.02
N VAL A 31 12.26 16.62 10.82
CA VAL A 31 12.76 15.65 9.85
C VAL A 31 13.20 16.36 8.57
N GLY A 32 14.51 16.54 8.44
CA GLY A 32 15.13 17.02 7.20
C GLY A 32 14.60 16.24 6.01
N PHE A 33 14.10 16.97 4.99
CA PHE A 33 13.43 16.40 3.83
C PHE A 33 14.41 15.57 2.98
N LYS A 34 14.56 14.29 3.32
CA LYS A 34 15.37 13.35 2.55
C LYS A 34 14.59 12.91 1.32
N LEU A 35 14.69 13.69 0.25
CA LEU A 35 14.20 13.38 -1.10
C LEU A 35 14.41 11.91 -1.54
N PRO A 36 15.58 11.28 -1.30
CA PRO A 36 15.79 9.88 -1.67
C PRO A 36 14.88 8.91 -0.90
N TYR A 37 14.67 9.17 0.40
CA TYR A 37 13.82 8.34 1.25
C TYR A 37 12.35 8.43 0.84
N PHE A 38 11.90 9.63 0.46
CA PHE A 38 10.56 9.85 -0.08
C PHE A 38 10.34 9.05 -1.37
N PHE A 39 11.23 9.17 -2.35
CA PHE A 39 11.11 8.45 -3.60
C PHE A 39 11.17 6.94 -3.41
N VAL A 40 12.09 6.42 -2.59
CA VAL A 40 12.19 4.99 -2.30
C VAL A 40 10.91 4.47 -1.63
N MET A 41 10.38 5.17 -0.63
CA MET A 41 9.15 4.76 0.05
C MET A 41 7.93 4.80 -0.86
N MET A 42 7.82 5.82 -1.72
CA MET A 42 6.72 5.95 -2.66
C MET A 42 6.77 4.86 -3.74
N PHE A 43 7.98 4.54 -4.24
CA PHE A 43 8.19 3.50 -5.22
C PHE A 43 7.91 2.11 -4.64
N LEU A 44 8.38 1.86 -3.42
CA LEU A 44 8.13 0.61 -2.71
C LEU A 44 6.62 0.43 -2.43
N SER A 45 5.93 1.50 -2.04
CA SER A 45 4.47 1.47 -1.84
C SER A 45 3.71 1.26 -3.15
N GLY A 46 4.17 1.87 -4.25
CA GLY A 46 3.64 1.63 -5.59
C GLY A 46 3.80 0.18 -6.05
N ILE A 47 4.96 -0.46 -5.81
CA ILE A 47 5.18 -1.87 -6.11
C ILE A 47 4.21 -2.76 -5.32
N VAL A 48 4.02 -2.50 -4.03
CA VAL A 48 3.05 -3.25 -3.20
C VAL A 48 1.63 -3.08 -3.73
N GLY A 49 1.25 -1.86 -4.14
CA GLY A 49 -0.05 -1.59 -4.75
C GLY A 49 -0.24 -2.30 -6.09
N MET A 50 0.81 -2.40 -6.90
CA MET A 50 0.80 -3.14 -8.16
C MET A 50 0.65 -4.65 -7.95
N VAL A 51 1.36 -5.22 -6.96
CA VAL A 51 1.25 -6.64 -6.60
C VAL A 51 -0.15 -6.95 -6.05
N ALA A 52 -0.70 -6.07 -5.21
CA ALA A 52 -2.06 -6.22 -4.69
C ALA A 52 -3.08 -6.17 -5.83
N ALA A 53 -2.97 -5.22 -6.74
CA ALA A 53 -3.83 -5.12 -7.93
C ALA A 53 -3.75 -6.35 -8.85
N PHE A 54 -2.54 -6.87 -9.06
CA PHE A 54 -2.30 -8.07 -9.87
C PHE A 54 -3.03 -9.30 -9.31
N ALA A 55 -3.08 -9.44 -7.98
CA ALA A 55 -3.72 -10.58 -7.33
C ALA A 55 -5.24 -10.64 -7.55
N PHE A 56 -5.91 -9.51 -7.77
CA PHE A 56 -7.38 -9.46 -7.87
C PHE A 56 -7.90 -9.36 -9.31
N ASN A 57 -7.17 -8.74 -10.25
CA ASN A 57 -7.48 -8.70 -11.70
C ASN A 57 -8.96 -8.44 -12.07
N GLN A 58 -9.65 -7.59 -11.31
CA GLN A 58 -11.06 -7.22 -11.51
C GLN A 58 -11.17 -5.96 -12.40
N ASN A 59 -11.80 -4.90 -11.87
CA ASN A 59 -11.99 -3.61 -12.53
C ASN A 59 -10.88 -2.63 -12.18
N ALA A 60 -10.61 -1.65 -13.06
CA ALA A 60 -9.62 -0.60 -12.83
C ALA A 60 -9.87 0.20 -11.54
N SER A 61 -11.13 0.54 -11.25
CA SER A 61 -11.51 1.24 -10.01
C SER A 61 -11.26 0.40 -8.76
N PHE A 62 -11.52 -0.92 -8.84
CA PHE A 62 -11.24 -1.84 -7.75
C PHE A 62 -9.73 -1.99 -7.53
N SER A 63 -8.97 -2.05 -8.62
CA SER A 63 -7.52 -2.09 -8.61
C SER A 63 -6.90 -0.87 -7.91
N LEU A 64 -7.46 0.32 -8.11
CA LEU A 64 -7.01 1.54 -7.45
C LEU A 64 -7.22 1.48 -5.93
N ILE A 65 -8.41 1.06 -5.50
CA ILE A 65 -8.76 0.93 -4.08
C ILE A 65 -7.89 -0.14 -3.42
N VAL A 66 -7.73 -1.30 -4.06
CA VAL A 66 -6.89 -2.40 -3.58
C VAL A 66 -5.42 -1.99 -3.57
N GLY A 67 -4.95 -1.22 -4.55
CA GLY A 67 -3.58 -0.70 -4.58
C GLY A 67 -3.29 0.25 -3.41
N TYR A 68 -4.25 1.14 -3.09
CA TYR A 68 -4.16 2.04 -1.94
C TYR A 68 -4.24 1.29 -0.60
N ALA A 69 -5.19 0.36 -0.49
CA ALA A 69 -5.36 -0.48 0.69
C ALA A 69 -4.38 -1.66 0.75
N GLY A 70 -3.43 -1.77 -0.19
CA GLY A 70 -2.71 -3.01 -0.51
C GLY A 70 -2.14 -3.75 0.70
N GLY A 71 -1.37 -3.05 1.55
CA GLY A 71 -0.81 -3.65 2.76
C GLY A 71 -1.88 -4.20 3.71
N ASP A 72 -2.97 -3.45 3.90
CA ASP A 72 -4.08 -3.84 4.79
C ASP A 72 -4.92 -4.98 4.17
N VAL A 73 -5.08 -4.98 2.85
CA VAL A 73 -5.76 -6.06 2.12
C VAL A 73 -4.97 -7.37 2.25
N ILE A 74 -3.66 -7.32 2.06
CA ILE A 74 -2.77 -8.48 2.22
C ILE A 74 -2.79 -8.97 3.67
N GLU A 75 -2.71 -8.06 4.64
CA GLU A 75 -2.76 -8.41 6.06
C GLU A 75 -4.10 -9.06 6.44
N ASN A 76 -5.22 -8.52 5.97
CA ASN A 76 -6.54 -9.06 6.26
C ASN A 76 -6.76 -10.42 5.59
N ILE A 77 -6.32 -10.62 4.34
CA ILE A 77 -6.32 -11.95 3.71
C ILE A 77 -5.50 -12.93 4.54
N TYR A 78 -4.30 -12.52 4.97
CA TYR A 78 -3.42 -13.38 5.75
C TYR A 78 -4.07 -13.77 7.09
N LYS A 79 -4.75 -12.84 7.77
CA LYS A 79 -5.53 -13.11 9.00
C LYS A 79 -6.66 -14.12 8.74
N THR A 80 -7.39 -13.99 7.62
CA THR A 80 -8.45 -14.94 7.24
C THR A 80 -7.90 -16.34 7.00
N ILE A 81 -6.78 -16.49 6.28
CA ILE A 81 -6.16 -17.79 5.99
C ILE A 81 -5.65 -18.45 7.28
N LYS A 82 -4.98 -17.70 8.16
CA LYS A 82 -4.47 -18.22 9.44
C LYS A 82 -5.55 -18.44 10.49
N LYS A 83 -6.79 -17.98 10.27
CA LYS A 83 -7.89 -17.96 11.27
C LYS A 83 -7.45 -17.41 12.64
N LYS A 84 -6.47 -16.50 12.67
CA LYS A 84 -6.00 -15.85 13.91
C LYS A 84 -6.49 -14.40 13.91
N PRO A 85 -7.18 -13.94 14.98
CA PRO A 85 -7.68 -12.56 15.05
C PRO A 85 -6.54 -11.53 15.18
N SER A 86 -5.38 -11.94 15.69
CA SER A 86 -4.20 -11.08 15.84
C SER A 86 -2.89 -11.81 15.47
N LEU A 87 -1.97 -11.07 14.87
CA LEU A 87 -0.57 -11.47 14.66
C LEU A 87 0.26 -11.30 15.95
N TYR A 88 -0.18 -10.43 16.85
CA TYR A 88 0.46 -10.19 18.13
C TYR A 88 -0.04 -11.21 19.17
N PRO A 89 0.87 -11.76 19.99
CA PRO A 89 0.46 -12.54 21.15
C PRO A 89 -0.33 -11.64 22.10
N THR A 90 -1.58 -12.01 22.36
CA THR A 90 -2.34 -11.47 23.50
C THR A 90 -1.56 -11.86 24.75
N LYS A 91 -1.15 -10.86 25.54
CA LYS A 91 -0.61 -11.10 26.89
C LYS A 91 -1.70 -11.64 27.80
#